data_AF-A0AA38I147-F1
#
_entry.id   AF-A0AA38I147-F1
#
_cell.length_a   1.000
_cell.length_b   1.000
_cell.length_c   1.000
_cell.angle_alpha   90.00
_cell.angle_beta   90.00
_cell.angle_gamma   90.00
#
_symmetry.space_group_name_H-M   'P 1'
#
loop_
_entity.id
_entity.type
_entity.pdbx_description
1 polymer ?
#
loop_
_entity_poly.entity_id
_entity_poly.type
_entity_poly.pdbx_seq_one_letter_code
_entity_poly.pdbx_strand_id
1 'polypeptide(L)'
;MEITEDEIGRQIERLKRGKTPGADGIQKKSWMLGTEGVKQMIWEVVDGVWNGKGFSRQWREGIIIPLFKKGQKSDVKKGDQLAQYGVQDIRNDPY
;
A
#
# COMPACT_ATOMS: atom_id res chain seq x y z
N MET A 1 -12.36 19.75 7.36
CA MET A 1 -12.99 18.98 6.26
C MET A 1 -13.33 17.63 6.85
N GLU A 2 -14.59 17.22 6.77
CA GLU A 2 -15.07 15.97 7.34
C GLU A 2 -15.03 14.89 6.25
N ILE A 3 -14.42 13.74 6.56
CA ILE A 3 -14.44 12.57 5.69
C ILE A 3 -15.64 11.74 6.12
N THR A 4 -16.50 11.34 5.18
CA THR A 4 -17.67 10.50 5.50
C THR A 4 -17.40 9.04 5.15
N GLU A 5 -18.10 8.12 5.81
CA GLU A 5 -18.04 6.68 5.51
C GLU A 5 -18.42 6.39 4.05
N ASP A 6 -19.42 7.08 3.52
CA ASP A 6 -19.85 6.98 2.12
C ASP A 6 -18.74 7.36 1.13
N GLU A 7 -17.96 8.39 1.45
CA GLU A 7 -16.82 8.79 0.63
C GLU A 7 -15.76 7.70 0.61
N ILE A 8 -15.44 7.12 1.77
CA ILE A 8 -14.52 5.99 1.88
C ILE A 8 -15.00 4.80 1.06
N GLY A 9 -16.30 4.47 1.14
CA GLY A 9 -16.92 3.40 0.35
C GLY A 9 -16.70 3.60 -1.16
N ARG A 10 -16.98 4.81 -1.68
CA ARG A 10 -16.75 5.16 -3.08
C ARG A 10 -15.27 5.01 -3.48
N GLN A 11 -14.34 5.40 -2.61
CA GLN A 11 -12.92 5.29 -2.91
C GLN A 11 -12.44 3.83 -2.92
N ILE A 12 -12.95 2.98 -2.02
CA ILE A 12 -12.66 1.53 -2.01
C ILE A 12 -13.09 0.88 -3.33
N GLU A 13 -14.26 1.25 -3.86
CA GLU A 13 -14.76 0.74 -5.13
C GLU A 13 -13.88 1.16 -6.32
N ARG A 14 -13.33 2.37 -6.28
CA ARG A 14 -12.48 2.94 -7.34
C ARG A 14 -11.06 2.39 -7.38
N LEU A 15 -10.63 1.65 -6.37
CA LEU A 15 -9.29 1.05 -6.34
C LEU A 15 -9.04 0.24 -7.64
N LYS A 16 -7.82 0.30 -8.20
CA LYS A 16 -7.47 -0.44 -9.45
C LYS A 16 -7.42 -1.95 -9.22
N ARG A 17 -7.97 -2.76 -10.14
CA ARG A 17 -7.94 -4.23 -10.07
C ARG A 17 -6.58 -4.79 -10.55
N GLY A 18 -6.24 -6.01 -10.11
CA GLY A 18 -5.04 -6.73 -10.57
C GLY A 18 -3.71 -6.18 -10.03
N LYS A 19 -3.73 -5.50 -8.89
CA LYS A 19 -2.52 -5.07 -8.18
C LYS A 19 -2.09 -6.14 -7.18
N THR A 20 -0.77 -6.33 -7.06
CA THR A 20 -0.16 -7.17 -6.03
C THR A 20 -0.48 -6.60 -4.64
N PRO A 21 -0.74 -7.45 -3.63
CA PRO A 21 -0.85 -7.02 -2.23
C PRO A 21 0.36 -6.19 -1.79
N GLY A 22 0.14 -5.33 -0.78
CA GLY A 22 1.24 -4.60 -0.16
C GLY A 22 2.11 -5.51 0.71
N ALA A 23 3.01 -4.90 1.49
CA ALA A 23 3.84 -5.60 2.47
C ALA A 23 3.01 -6.40 3.50
N ASP A 24 1.78 -5.94 3.75
CA ASP A 24 0.80 -6.56 4.66
C ASP A 24 0.23 -7.89 4.14
N GLY A 25 0.44 -8.22 2.86
CA GLY A 25 -0.14 -9.41 2.23
C GLY A 25 -1.65 -9.34 2.05
N ILE A 26 -2.30 -8.22 2.40
CA ILE A 26 -3.75 -8.10 2.34
C ILE A 26 -4.15 -7.87 0.89
N GLN A 27 -4.91 -8.82 0.34
CA GLN A 27 -5.42 -8.69 -1.00
C GLN A 27 -6.43 -7.56 -1.08
N LYS A 28 -6.36 -6.80 -2.15
CA LYS A 28 -7.30 -5.71 -2.41
C LYS A 28 -8.77 -6.14 -2.42
N LYS A 29 -9.04 -7.42 -2.76
CA LYS A 29 -10.39 -8.00 -2.69
C LYS A 29 -10.95 -8.02 -1.27
N SER A 30 -10.10 -8.17 -0.25
CA SER A 30 -10.51 -8.16 1.15
C SER A 30 -11.12 -6.83 1.55
N TRP A 31 -10.63 -5.71 0.98
CA TRP A 31 -11.21 -4.38 1.19
C TRP A 31 -12.53 -4.19 0.43
N MET A 32 -12.59 -4.67 -0.82
CA MET A 32 -13.79 -4.53 -1.66
C MET A 32 -14.95 -5.43 -1.24
N LEU A 33 -14.65 -6.62 -0.70
CA LEU A 33 -15.62 -7.61 -0.22
C LEU A 33 -15.80 -7.55 1.30
N GLY A 34 -15.15 -6.59 1.95
CA GLY A 34 -15.25 -6.40 3.40
C GLY A 34 -16.68 -6.09 3.81
N THR A 35 -17.05 -6.54 5.00
CA THR A 35 -18.32 -6.16 5.63
C THR A 35 -18.31 -4.67 5.99
N GLU A 36 -19.46 -4.13 6.37
CA GLU A 36 -19.57 -2.72 6.77
C GLU A 36 -18.59 -2.34 7.89
N GLY A 37 -18.33 -3.25 8.83
CA GLY A 37 -17.32 -3.05 9.87
C GLY A 37 -15.90 -2.85 9.33
N VAL A 38 -15.54 -3.43 8.18
CA VAL A 38 -14.24 -3.18 7.53
C VAL A 38 -14.17 -1.76 6.98
N LYS A 39 -15.25 -1.27 6.37
CA LYS A 39 -15.30 0.11 5.87
C LYS A 39 -15.24 1.11 7.01
N GLN A 40 -15.94 0.84 8.11
CA GLN A 40 -15.91 1.67 9.31
C GLN A 40 -14.49 1.75 9.90
N MET A 41 -13.80 0.62 10.04
CA MET A 41 -12.40 0.61 10.49
C MET A 41 -11.48 1.43 9.57
N ILE A 42 -11.65 1.34 8.25
CA ILE A 42 -10.86 2.15 7.30
C ILE A 42 -11.18 3.64 7.50
N TRP A 43 -12.45 3.99 7.63
CA TRP A 43 -12.88 5.36 7.86
C TRP A 43 -12.29 5.94 9.14
N GLU A 44 -12.34 5.23 10.26
CA GLU A 44 -11.76 5.66 11.54
C GLU A 44 -10.24 5.93 11.44
N VAL A 45 -9.52 5.08 10.70
CA VAL A 45 -8.08 5.26 10.46
C VAL A 45 -7.83 6.50 9.62
N VAL A 46 -8.57 6.66 8.52
CA VAL A 46 -8.39 7.80 7.59
C VAL A 46 -8.78 9.12 8.27
N ASP A 47 -9.92 9.15 8.96
CA ASP A 47 -10.37 10.31 9.74
C ASP A 47 -9.38 10.66 10.84
N GLY A 48 -8.85 9.66 11.55
CA GLY A 48 -7.81 9.85 12.55
C GLY A 48 -6.56 10.51 11.98
N VAL A 49 -6.05 10.03 10.84
CA VAL A 49 -4.91 10.63 10.15
C VAL A 49 -5.23 12.07 9.71
N TRP A 50 -6.42 12.29 9.17
CA TRP A 50 -6.86 13.60 8.69
C TRP A 50 -6.97 14.65 9.81
N ASN A 51 -7.41 14.21 11.00
CA ASN A 51 -7.51 15.04 12.20
C ASN A 51 -6.19 15.12 13.01
N GLY A 52 -5.07 14.68 12.45
CA GLY A 52 -3.76 14.89 13.04
C GLY A 52 -3.34 13.86 14.10
N LYS A 53 -3.96 12.68 14.16
CA LYS A 53 -3.47 11.57 15.02
C LYS A 53 -2.13 10.99 14.54
N GLY A 54 -1.62 11.48 13.41
CA GLY A 54 -0.34 11.09 12.83
C GLY A 54 -0.46 9.84 11.94
N PHE A 55 0.55 9.64 11.08
CA PHE A 55 0.61 8.49 10.17
C PHE A 55 1.17 7.25 10.87
N SER A 56 0.68 6.06 10.47
CA SER A 56 1.27 4.79 10.91
C SER A 56 2.75 4.73 10.54
N ARG A 57 3.57 4.19 11.43
CA ARG A 57 5.00 3.99 11.17
C ARG A 57 5.24 3.10 9.95
N GLN A 58 4.40 2.10 9.74
CA GLN A 58 4.49 1.16 8.62
C GLN A 58 4.23 1.82 7.27
N TRP A 59 3.46 2.92 7.23
CA TRP A 59 3.24 3.66 5.98
C TRP A 59 4.48 4.42 5.52
N ARG A 60 5.47 4.58 6.41
CA ARG A 60 6.78 5.14 6.09
C ARG A 60 7.76 4.07 5.60
N GLU A 61 7.35 2.81 5.50
CA GLU A 61 8.22 1.75 4.98
C GLU A 61 7.98 1.59 3.47
N GLY A 62 9.04 1.77 2.68
CA GLY A 62 9.00 1.57 1.23
C GLY A 62 9.66 0.26 0.83
N ILE A 63 9.00 -0.54 0.00
CA ILE A 63 9.64 -1.69 -0.65
C ILE A 63 10.16 -1.26 -2.02
N ILE A 64 11.48 -1.32 -2.20
CA ILE A 64 12.13 -1.05 -3.49
C ILE A 64 12.22 -2.37 -4.27
N ILE A 65 11.46 -2.46 -5.36
CA ILE A 65 11.50 -3.58 -6.29
C ILE A 65 12.03 -3.08 -7.64
N PRO A 66 13.24 -3.50 -8.08
CA PRO A 66 13.74 -3.18 -9.39
C PRO A 66 12.83 -3.76 -10.48
N LEU A 67 12.22 -2.87 -11.29
CA LEU A 67 11.42 -3.26 -12.46
C LEU A 67 12.21 -2.98 -13.74
N PHE A 68 12.71 -4.03 -14.37
CA PHE A 68 13.45 -3.91 -15.63
C PHE A 68 12.50 -3.69 -16.80
N LYS A 69 12.76 -2.65 -17.60
CA LYS A 69 11.99 -2.36 -18.82
C LYS A 69 12.24 -3.45 -19.86
N LYS A 70 11.18 -3.93 -20.50
CA LYS A 70 11.25 -4.92 -21.58
C LYS A 70 12.18 -4.42 -22.70
N GLY A 71 13.28 -5.14 -22.94
CA GLY A 71 14.29 -4.82 -23.96
C GLY A 71 15.70 -4.57 -23.42
N GLN A 72 15.84 -4.27 -22.12
CA GLN A 72 17.15 -4.26 -21.46
C GLN A 72 17.37 -5.64 -20.82
N LYS A 73 18.07 -6.52 -21.53
CA LYS A 73 18.63 -7.75 -20.95
C LYS A 73 19.96 -7.36 -20.30
N SER A 74 19.96 -6.96 -19.04
CA SER A 74 21.18 -7.12 -18.24
C SER A 74 21.15 -8.54 -17.65
N ASP A 75 22.21 -9.29 -17.93
CA ASP A 75 22.41 -10.67 -17.52
C ASP A 75 22.35 -10.81 -16.00
N VAL A 76 21.20 -11.19 -15.44
CA VAL A 76 21.13 -11.60 -14.03
C VAL A 76 20.23 -12.83 -13.91
N LYS A 77 20.82 -13.88 -13.33
CA LYS A 77 20.27 -15.24 -13.21
C LYS A 77 18.86 -15.23 -12.63
N LYS A 78 17.97 -15.98 -13.29
CA LYS A 78 16.54 -16.19 -12.99
C LYS A 78 16.22 -16.85 -11.63
N GLY A 79 17.16 -16.98 -10.70
CA GLY A 79 17.01 -17.83 -9.52
C GLY A 79 17.02 -17.13 -8.16
N ASP A 80 17.75 -16.04 -8.00
CA ASP A 80 18.17 -15.59 -6.65
C ASP A 80 17.55 -14.25 -6.21
N GLN A 81 16.70 -13.65 -7.04
CA GLN A 81 16.35 -12.22 -6.88
C GLN A 81 15.43 -11.91 -5.70
N LEU A 82 14.67 -12.85 -5.15
CA LEU A 82 13.68 -12.54 -4.10
C LEU A 82 14.27 -12.52 -2.67
N ALA A 83 15.51 -12.99 -2.47
CA ALA A 83 16.11 -13.14 -1.13
C ALA A 83 16.90 -11.92 -0.63
N GLN A 84 17.06 -10.87 -1.44
CA GLN A 84 18.00 -9.76 -1.17
C GLN A 84 17.35 -8.38 -0.99
N TYR A 85 16.02 -8.28 -1.04
CA TYR A 85 15.33 -6.98 -0.89
C TYR A 85 15.16 -6.64 0.59
N GLY A 86 16.09 -5.86 1.13
CA GLY A 86 15.98 -5.30 2.47
C GLY A 86 14.90 -4.22 2.55
N VAL A 87 14.14 -4.20 3.65
CA VAL A 87 13.27 -3.08 4.02
C VAL A 87 14.16 -1.90 4.36
N GLN A 88 14.16 -0.84 3.54
CA GLN A 88 14.87 0.39 3.86
C GLN A 88 13.93 1.36 4.55
N ASP A 89 14.43 1.96 5.63
CA ASP A 89 13.75 3.03 6.34
C ASP A 89 14.04 4.37 5.66
N ILE A 90 13.01 5.00 5.09
CA ILE A 90 13.13 6.24 4.30
C ILE A 90 13.40 7.50 5.14
N ARG A 91 13.71 7.36 6.43
CA ARG A 91 13.99 8.47 7.38
C ARG A 91 15.08 9.46 6.93
N ASN A 92 15.86 9.17 5.89
CA ASN A 92 16.97 10.00 5.40
C ASN A 92 16.87 10.41 3.92
N ASP A 93 15.70 10.30 3.27
CA ASP A 93 15.53 10.80 1.89
C ASP A 93 15.28 12.33 1.91
N PRO A 94 16.15 13.17 1.32
CA PRO A 94 16.11 14.63 1.48
C PRO A 94 15.12 15.36 0.54
N TYR A 95 14.13 14.69 -0.04
CA TYR A 95 13.13 15.29 -0.93
C TYR A 95 11.78 15.49 -0.25
#